data_AF-A0AAD2JYH0-F1
#
_entry.id   AF-A0AAD2JYH0-F1
#
_cell.length_a   1.000
_cell.length_b   1.000
_cell.length_c   1.000
_cell.angle_alpha   90.00
_cell.angle_beta   90.00
_cell.angle_gamma   90.00
#
_symmetry.space_group_name_H-M   'P 1'
#
loop_
_entity.id
_entity.type
_entity.pdbx_description
1 polymer ?
#
loop_
_entity_poly.entity_id
_entity_poly.type
_entity_poly.pdbx_seq_one_letter_code
_entity_poly.pdbx_strand_id
1 'polypeptide(L)'
;MSSDPSGALRAAQDIAYGSAAGIVSKIFEHPFDLTKVRLQSQVLEKEARFNGPWDCLSKTWRNEGFLGLYRGLPAPIVGAMAENASLFLSYREFQNLIKRVNHQGADESCSMPQVALAAAGAGAVTSFLLCVSVCSRIN
;
A
#
# COMPACT_ATOMS: atom_id res chain seq x y z
N MET A 1 -8.53 -19.17 -29.70
CA MET A 1 -8.75 -17.71 -29.75
C MET A 1 -10.26 -17.47 -29.96
N SER A 2 -11.06 -17.68 -28.92
CA SER A 2 -12.52 -17.45 -28.95
C SER A 2 -12.81 -16.25 -28.05
N SER A 3 -13.21 -15.15 -28.69
CA SER A 3 -13.66 -13.93 -28.05
C SER A 3 -15.03 -14.19 -27.40
N ASP A 4 -15.04 -14.53 -26.11
CA ASP A 4 -16.28 -14.70 -25.34
C ASP A 4 -16.56 -13.41 -24.55
N PRO A 5 -17.50 -12.54 -24.97
CA PRO A 5 -17.81 -11.27 -24.30
C PRO A 5 -18.28 -11.47 -22.85
N SER A 6 -18.71 -12.70 -22.51
CA SER A 6 -19.10 -13.15 -21.17
C SER A 6 -17.96 -13.12 -20.15
N GLY A 7 -16.73 -13.42 -20.58
CA GLY A 7 -15.57 -13.45 -19.69
C GLY A 7 -15.08 -12.06 -19.30
N ALA A 8 -15.05 -11.14 -20.27
CA ALA A 8 -14.68 -9.74 -20.03
C ALA A 8 -15.70 -9.04 -19.13
N LEU A 9 -16.99 -9.33 -19.31
CA LEU A 9 -18.05 -8.78 -18.46
C LEU A 9 -17.96 -9.27 -17.01
N ARG A 10 -17.70 -10.56 -16.79
CA ARG A 10 -17.48 -11.13 -15.45
C ARG A 10 -16.24 -10.54 -14.78
N ALA A 11 -15.13 -10.43 -15.51
CA ALA A 11 -13.92 -9.81 -15.00
C ALA A 11 -14.14 -8.34 -14.61
N ALA A 12 -14.87 -7.57 -15.42
CA ALA A 12 -15.21 -6.19 -15.10
C ALA A 12 -16.10 -6.10 -13.85
N GLN A 13 -17.05 -7.03 -13.71
CA GLN A 13 -17.94 -7.11 -12.56
C GLN A 13 -17.18 -7.50 -11.28
N ASP A 14 -16.27 -8.46 -11.36
CA ASP A 14 -15.40 -8.87 -10.24
C ASP A 14 -14.46 -7.74 -9.81
N ILE A 15 -13.89 -7.00 -10.78
CA ILE A 15 -13.07 -5.80 -10.50
C ILE A 15 -13.92 -4.71 -9.83
N ALA A 16 -15.15 -4.48 -10.29
CA ALA A 16 -16.04 -3.48 -9.71
C ALA A 16 -16.41 -3.83 -8.26
N TYR A 17 -16.79 -5.08 -8.00
CA TYR A 17 -17.10 -5.53 -6.64
C TYR A 17 -15.87 -5.54 -5.74
N GLY A 18 -14.72 -6.00 -6.23
CA GLY A 18 -13.46 -5.97 -5.50
C GLY A 18 -13.03 -4.54 -5.15
N SER A 19 -13.19 -3.60 -6.08
CA SER A 19 -12.89 -2.19 -5.87
C SER A 19 -13.84 -1.54 -4.86
N ALA A 20 -15.15 -1.81 -4.97
CA ALA A 20 -16.14 -1.30 -4.03
C ALA A 20 -15.90 -1.84 -2.61
N ALA A 21 -15.64 -3.15 -2.48
CA ALA A 21 -15.27 -3.76 -1.20
C ALA A 21 -14.01 -3.14 -0.62
N GLY A 22 -12.97 -2.92 -1.45
CA GLY A 22 -11.72 -2.29 -1.02
C GLY A 22 -11.88 -0.86 -0.53
N ILE A 23 -12.74 -0.06 -1.19
CA ILE A 23 -13.05 1.31 -0.77
C ILE A 23 -13.78 1.31 0.57
N VAL A 24 -14.78 0.46 0.73
CA VAL A 24 -15.53 0.37 2.00
C VAL A 24 -14.59 -0.03 3.15
N SER A 25 -13.76 -1.05 2.95
CA SER A 25 -12.76 -1.46 3.95
C SER A 25 -11.82 -0.31 4.33
N LYS A 26 -11.29 0.43 3.34
CA LYS A 26 -10.42 1.58 3.56
C LYS A 26 -11.09 2.68 4.39
N ILE A 27 -12.38 2.95 4.19
CA ILE A 27 -13.13 3.98 4.93
C ILE A 27 -13.25 3.59 6.41
N PHE A 28 -13.49 2.32 6.73
CA PHE A 28 -13.58 1.84 8.11
C PHE A 28 -12.21 1.70 8.78
N GLU A 29 -11.18 1.31 8.02
CA GLU A 29 -9.82 1.12 8.51
C GLU A 29 -9.11 2.46 8.77
N HIS A 30 -9.38 3.46 7.94
CA HIS A 30 -8.73 4.77 8.02
C HIS A 30 -8.81 5.47 9.40
N PRO A 31 -9.95 5.59 10.09
CA PRO A 31 -10.00 6.21 11.42
C PRO A 31 -9.22 5.42 12.48
N PHE A 32 -9.11 4.10 12.33
CA PHE A 32 -8.34 3.25 13.23
C PHE A 32 -6.82 3.45 13.00
N ASP A 33 -6.40 3.47 11.74
CA ASP A 33 -5.02 3.73 11.37
C ASP A 33 -4.58 5.14 11.78
N LEU A 34 -5.44 6.15 11.60
CA LEU A 34 -5.21 7.53 12.06
C LEU A 34 -5.01 7.59 13.58
N THR A 35 -5.85 6.89 14.35
CA THR A 35 -5.72 6.82 15.81
C THR A 35 -4.40 6.19 16.22
N LYS A 36 -3.98 5.12 15.52
CA LYS A 36 -2.71 4.44 15.78
C LYS A 36 -1.51 5.34 15.52
N VAL A 37 -1.45 6.02 14.38
CA VAL A 37 -0.31 6.91 14.07
C VAL A 37 -0.27 8.12 15.00
N ARG A 38 -1.42 8.71 15.36
CA ARG A 38 -1.48 9.81 16.35
C ARG A 38 -0.99 9.34 17.73
N LEU A 39 -1.42 8.15 18.16
CA LEU A 39 -0.98 7.55 19.42
C LEU A 39 0.50 7.14 19.42
N GLN A 40 1.07 6.75 18.28
CA GLN A 40 2.50 6.50 18.15
C GLN A 40 3.30 7.82 18.11
N SER A 41 2.77 8.86 17.48
CA SER A 41 3.44 10.16 17.41
C SER A 41 3.47 10.89 18.75
N GLN A 42 2.45 10.74 19.61
CA GLN A 42 2.43 11.40 20.92
C GLN A 42 3.52 10.88 21.88
N VAL A 43 4.06 9.68 21.65
CA VAL A 43 5.18 9.14 22.46
C VAL A 43 6.45 10.00 22.25
N LEU A 44 6.53 10.71 21.13
CA LEU A 44 7.62 11.64 20.82
C LEU A 44 7.36 13.06 21.38
N GLU A 45 6.15 13.34 21.87
CA GLU A 45 5.79 14.64 22.47
C GLU A 45 6.09 14.64 23.98
N LYS A 46 6.47 15.81 24.53
CA LYS A 46 6.80 15.96 25.97
C LYS A 46 5.60 15.79 26.90
N GLU A 47 4.37 15.97 26.41
CA GLU A 47 3.15 15.80 27.18
C GLU A 47 2.19 14.83 26.47
N ALA A 48 1.62 13.90 27.23
CA ALA A 48 0.66 12.93 26.70
C ALA A 48 -0.67 13.63 26.37
N ARG A 49 -0.93 13.87 25.08
CA ARG A 49 -2.11 14.59 24.60
C ARG A 49 -3.39 13.72 24.60
N PHE A 50 -3.24 12.40 24.56
CA PHE A 50 -4.33 11.43 24.54
C PHE A 50 -4.14 10.35 25.61
N ASN A 51 -5.18 10.10 26.42
CA ASN A 51 -5.18 9.07 27.47
C ASN A 51 -5.42 7.66 26.93
N GLY A 52 -5.76 7.53 25.65
CA GLY A 52 -5.98 6.25 24.98
C GLY A 52 -6.53 6.40 23.57
N PRO A 53 -6.72 5.27 22.85
CA PRO A 53 -7.21 5.28 21.46
C PRO A 53 -8.59 5.91 21.31
N TRP A 54 -9.50 5.59 22.23
CA TRP A 54 -10.87 6.12 22.20
C TRP A 54 -10.95 7.62 22.52
N ASP A 55 -10.11 8.10 23.44
CA ASP A 55 -9.98 9.53 23.77
C ASP A 55 -9.40 10.32 22.59
N CYS A 56 -8.41 9.75 21.89
CA CYS A 56 -7.85 10.33 20.67
C CYS A 56 -8.91 10.47 19.55
N LEU A 57 -9.67 9.40 19.30
CA LEU A 57 -10.72 9.41 18.28
C LEU A 57 -11.83 10.42 18.62
N SER A 58 -12.31 10.43 19.86
CA SER A 58 -13.38 11.33 20.32
C SER A 58 -12.95 12.80 20.30
N LYS A 59 -11.75 13.13 20.78
CA LYS A 59 -11.19 14.49 20.71
C LYS A 59 -10.96 14.94 19.27
N THR A 60 -10.43 14.07 18.41
CA THR A 60 -10.22 14.39 16.99
C THR A 60 -11.55 14.66 16.29
N TRP A 61 -12.58 13.84 16.53
CA TRP A 61 -13.91 14.03 15.99
C TRP A 61 -14.56 15.34 16.46
N ARG A 62 -14.43 15.68 17.76
CA ARG A 62 -14.98 16.92 18.32
C ARG A 62 -14.26 18.19 17.87
N ASN A 63 -12.94 18.14 17.74
CA ASN A 63 -12.12 19.33 17.48
C ASN A 63 -11.98 19.64 15.99
N GLU A 64 -11.82 18.60 15.15
CA GLU A 64 -11.51 18.78 13.73
C GLU A 64 -12.65 18.28 12.81
N GLY A 65 -13.61 17.52 13.35
CA GLY A 65 -14.73 16.96 12.59
C GLY A 65 -14.32 15.88 11.59
N PHE A 66 -15.26 15.48 10.74
CA PHE A 66 -15.03 14.44 9.71
C PHE A 66 -13.96 14.85 8.69
N LEU A 67 -13.94 16.11 8.24
CA LEU A 67 -12.88 16.59 7.32
C LEU A 67 -11.51 16.69 8.00
N GLY A 68 -11.48 16.93 9.32
CA GLY A 68 -10.28 16.95 10.13
C GLY A 68 -9.53 15.63 10.15
N LEU A 69 -10.27 14.52 10.27
CA LEU A 69 -9.70 13.17 10.17
C LEU A 69 -8.95 12.94 8.85
N TYR A 70 -9.41 13.53 7.74
CA TYR A 70 -8.78 13.39 6.43
C TYR A 70 -7.68 14.44 6.17
N ARG A 71 -7.56 15.48 7.01
CA ARG A 71 -6.58 16.57 6.87
C ARG A 71 -5.20 16.10 7.36
N GLY A 72 -4.48 15.40 6.49
CA GLY A 72 -3.17 14.81 6.79
C GLY A 72 -3.01 13.39 6.23
N LEU A 73 -4.12 12.77 5.82
CA LEU A 73 -4.17 11.50 5.12
C LEU A 73 -3.44 11.45 3.75
N PRO A 74 -3.37 12.52 2.92
CA PRO A 74 -2.75 12.38 1.61
C PRO A 74 -1.24 12.09 1.69
N ALA A 75 -0.52 12.54 2.72
CA ALA A 75 0.91 12.27 2.87
C ALA A 75 1.23 10.76 3.04
N PRO A 76 0.63 10.03 4.00
CA PRO A 76 0.83 8.58 4.12
C PRO A 76 0.22 7.80 2.94
N ILE A 77 -0.90 8.25 2.36
CA ILE A 77 -1.45 7.61 1.14
C ILE A 77 -0.46 7.72 -0.01
N VAL A 78 0.09 8.91 -0.27
CA VAL A 78 1.07 9.11 -1.36
C VAL A 78 2.34 8.31 -1.10
N GLY A 79 2.80 8.23 0.15
CA GLY A 79 3.92 7.37 0.55
C GLY A 79 3.65 5.89 0.25
N ALA A 80 2.51 5.36 0.69
CA ALA A 80 2.11 3.98 0.45
C ALA A 80 1.86 3.69 -1.03
N MET A 81 1.32 4.64 -1.80
CA MET A 81 1.16 4.50 -3.25
C MET A 81 2.50 4.46 -3.96
N ALA A 82 3.46 5.31 -3.56
CA ALA A 82 4.80 5.31 -4.12
C ALA A 82 5.56 4.01 -3.81
N GLU A 83 5.44 3.51 -2.58
CA GLU A 83 6.02 2.23 -2.17
C GLU A 83 5.43 1.06 -2.97
N ASN A 84 4.10 0.95 -3.03
CA ASN A 84 3.42 -0.10 -3.78
C ASN A 84 3.75 -0.03 -5.29
N ALA A 85 3.81 1.17 -5.86
CA ALA A 85 4.20 1.37 -7.25
C ALA A 85 5.65 0.91 -7.50
N SER A 86 6.58 1.28 -6.62
CA SER A 86 7.98 0.84 -6.71
C SER A 86 8.11 -0.68 -6.60
N LEU A 87 7.36 -1.30 -5.69
CA LEU A 87 7.35 -2.75 -5.51
C LEU A 87 6.82 -3.45 -6.76
N PHE A 88 5.73 -2.96 -7.34
CA PHE A 88 5.16 -3.53 -8.56
C PHE A 88 6.08 -3.39 -9.77
N LEU A 89 6.74 -2.24 -9.91
CA LEU A 89 7.73 -2.01 -10.97
C LEU A 89 8.92 -2.96 -10.81
N SER A 90 9.49 -3.03 -9.61
CA SER A 90 10.63 -3.91 -9.31
C SER A 90 10.27 -5.38 -9.53
N TYR A 91 9.09 -5.80 -9.09
CA TYR A 91 8.57 -7.14 -9.32
C TYR A 91 8.44 -7.48 -10.81
N ARG A 92 7.90 -6.56 -11.62
CA ARG A 92 7.76 -6.75 -13.07
C ARG A 92 9.11 -6.86 -13.77
N GLU A 93 10.08 -6.02 -13.40
CA GLU A 93 11.43 -6.07 -13.96
C GLU A 93 12.12 -7.40 -13.62
N PHE A 94 12.02 -7.86 -12.37
CA PHE A 94 12.59 -9.14 -11.96
C PHE A 94 11.93 -10.33 -12.66
N GLN A 95 10.59 -10.33 -12.79
CA GLN A 95 9.88 -11.36 -13.55
C GLN A 95 10.31 -11.37 -15.02
N ASN A 96 10.46 -10.20 -15.64
CA ASN A 96 10.94 -10.08 -17.02
C ASN A 96 12.37 -10.61 -17.17
N LEU A 97 13.24 -10.37 -16.19
CA LEU A 97 14.62 -10.87 -16.19
C LEU A 97 14.67 -12.40 -16.09
N ILE A 98 13.91 -12.99 -15.17
CA ILE A 98 13.85 -14.44 -14.95
C ILE A 98 13.27 -15.17 -16.17
N LYS A 99 12.23 -14.61 -16.79
CA LYS A 99 11.64 -15.15 -18.03
C LYS A 99 12.64 -15.15 -19.18
N ARG A 100 13.46 -14.10 -19.32
CA ARG A 100 14.53 -14.02 -20.33
C ARG A 100 15.63 -15.05 -20.10
N VAL A 101 16.03 -15.30 -18.85
CA VAL A 101 17.11 -16.26 -18.54
C VAL A 101 16.66 -17.72 -18.67
N ASN A 102 15.39 -18.04 -18.38
CA ASN A 102 14.86 -19.41 -18.46
C ASN A 102 14.25 -19.80 -19.82
N HIS A 103 14.28 -18.92 -20.83
CA HIS A 103 13.60 -19.15 -22.12
C HIS A 103 12.11 -19.52 -21.98
N GLN A 104 11.46 -19.07 -20.88
CA GLN A 104 10.04 -19.33 -20.62
C GLN A 104 9.16 -18.33 -21.38
N GLY A 105 8.08 -18.82 -22.01
CA GLY A 105 7.08 -17.99 -22.65
C GLY A 105 6.39 -17.05 -21.66
N ALA A 106 5.89 -15.91 -22.14
CA ALA A 106 5.32 -14.84 -21.31
C ALA A 106 4.18 -15.27 -20.36
N ASP A 107 3.59 -16.44 -20.60
CA ASP A 107 2.43 -17.04 -19.91
C ASP A 107 2.80 -18.16 -18.91
N GLU A 108 4.07 -18.58 -18.82
CA GLU A 108 4.46 -19.66 -17.90
C GLU A 108 4.71 -19.10 -16.49
N SER A 109 3.99 -19.65 -15.51
CA SER A 109 4.07 -19.22 -14.11
C SER A 109 5.39 -19.65 -13.48
N CYS A 110 6.18 -18.72 -12.95
CA CYS A 110 7.42 -19.05 -12.25
C CYS A 110 7.13 -19.90 -11.00
N SER A 111 7.96 -20.92 -10.77
CA SER A 111 7.85 -21.79 -9.60
C SER A 111 7.96 -20.96 -8.30
N MET A 112 7.18 -21.30 -7.27
CA MET A 112 7.18 -20.63 -5.94
C MET A 112 8.58 -20.18 -5.44
N PRO A 113 9.66 -20.99 -5.53
CA PRO A 113 11.01 -20.57 -5.16
C PRO A 113 11.60 -19.46 -6.04
N GLN A 114 11.34 -19.45 -7.35
CA GLN A 114 11.83 -18.39 -8.25
C GLN A 114 11.13 -17.05 -7.99
N VAL A 115 9.82 -17.08 -7.71
CA VAL A 115 9.07 -15.86 -7.34
C VAL A 115 9.55 -15.31 -6.01
N ALA A 116 9.88 -16.18 -5.04
CA ALA A 116 10.42 -15.76 -3.76
C ALA A 116 11.81 -15.10 -3.91
N LEU A 117 12.69 -15.67 -4.74
CA LEU A 117 14.03 -15.12 -4.99
C LEU A 117 13.98 -13.79 -5.76
N ALA A 118 13.05 -13.67 -6.71
CA ALA A 118 12.72 -12.43 -7.42
C ALA A 118 12.23 -11.34 -6.45
N ALA A 119 11.29 -11.70 -5.58
CA ALA A 119 10.72 -10.78 -4.59
C ALA A 119 11.75 -10.31 -3.57
N ALA A 120 12.63 -11.21 -3.11
CA ALA A 120 13.72 -10.86 -2.19
C ALA A 120 14.70 -9.86 -2.83
N GLY A 121 15.11 -10.10 -4.09
CA GLY A 121 15.98 -9.17 -4.82
C GLY A 121 15.32 -7.82 -5.08
N ALA A 122 14.06 -7.83 -5.53
CA ALA A 122 13.26 -6.64 -5.76
C ALA A 122 13.07 -5.80 -4.48
N GLY A 123 12.78 -6.47 -3.36
CA GLY A 123 12.59 -5.84 -2.05
C GLY A 123 13.88 -5.20 -1.53
N ALA A 124 15.03 -5.86 -1.68
CA ALA A 124 16.32 -5.30 -1.29
C ALA A 124 16.63 -4.00 -2.05
N VAL A 125 16.48 -4.00 -3.38
CA VAL A 125 16.74 -2.81 -4.23
C VAL A 125 15.76 -1.69 -3.92
N THR A 126 14.47 -2.01 -3.76
CA THR A 126 13.43 -1.03 -3.44
C THR A 126 13.65 -0.41 -2.07
N SER A 127 14.04 -1.21 -1.07
CA SER A 127 14.37 -0.73 0.27
C SER A 127 15.53 0.25 0.26
N PHE A 128 16.60 -0.04 -0.47
CA PHE A 128 17.74 0.88 -0.60
C PHE A 128 17.34 2.21 -1.27
N LEU A 129 16.56 2.17 -2.36
CA LEU A 129 16.13 3.39 -3.07
C LEU A 129 15.16 4.25 -2.24
N LEU A 130 14.20 3.61 -1.56
CA LEU A 130 13.26 4.30 -0.69
C LEU A 130 13.96 4.88 0.55
N CYS A 131 14.88 4.13 1.15
CA CYS A 131 15.66 4.60 2.30
C CYS A 131 16.51 5.83 1.92
N VAL A 132 17.21 5.80 0.78
CA VAL A 132 18.00 6.96 0.31
C VAL A 132 17.11 8.16 0.00
N SER A 133 15.95 7.97 -0.64
CA SER A 133 15.04 9.09 -0.96
C SER A 133 14.37 9.71 0.28
N VAL A 134 14.01 8.90 1.28
CA VAL A 134 13.38 9.39 2.52
C VAL A 134 14.42 10.05 3.42
N CYS A 135 15.60 9.45 3.57
CA CYS A 135 16.67 10.00 4.40
C CYS A 135 17.22 11.32 3.83
N SER A 136 17.30 11.44 2.50
CA SER A 136 17.71 12.69 1.83
C SER A 136 16.69 13.83 1.93
N ARG A 137 15.46 13.58 2.38
CA ARG A 137 14.42 14.61 2.56
C ARG A 137 14.30 15.07 4.03
N ILE A 138 15.09 14.50 4.94
CA ILE A 138 15.11 14.80 6.39
C ILE A 138 16.31 15.67 6.79
N ASN A 139 17.31 15.85 5.91
CA ASN A 139 18.45 16.76 6.09
C ASN A 139 18.35 17.97 5.16
#